data_AF-A0A6P1Q6L7-F1
#
_entry.id   AF-A0A6P1Q6L7-F1
#
_cell.length_a   1.000
_cell.length_b   1.000
_cell.length_c   1.000
_cell.angle_alpha   90.00
_cell.angle_beta   90.00
_cell.angle_gamma   90.00
#
_symmetry.space_group_name_H-M   'P 1'
#
loop_
_entity.id
_entity.type
_entity.pdbx_description
1 polymer ?
#
loop_
_entity_poly.entity_id
_entity_poly.type
_entity_poly.pdbx_seq_one_letter_code
_entity_poly.pdbx_strand_id
1 'polypeptide(L)'
;MPFGWEQFAELLRLLTVYHHHPDIIPQGWQGHGAMFSTRATAVGEVILGLDALRVFMSEEVFTALAGDFVTRCERGELHQTLESLRCIYGDL
;
A
#
# COMPACT_ATOMS: atom_id res chain seq x y z
N MET A 1 -3.41 4.31 -16.65
CA MET A 1 -4.74 3.75 -16.28
C MET A 1 -5.81 4.73 -16.75
N PRO A 2 -6.95 4.30 -17.32
CA PRO A 2 -7.82 5.19 -18.10
C PRO A 2 -8.72 6.13 -17.29
N PHE A 3 -8.69 6.14 -15.97
CA PHE A 3 -9.46 7.06 -15.13
C PHE A 3 -8.62 7.42 -13.90
N GLY A 4 -8.79 8.65 -13.39
CA GLY A 4 -7.95 9.37 -12.40
C GLY A 4 -7.68 8.66 -11.07
N TRP A 5 -7.01 7.52 -11.11
CA TRP A 5 -6.59 6.69 -9.99
C TRP A 5 -5.11 6.95 -9.68
N GLU A 6 -4.72 8.22 -9.65
CA GLU A 6 -3.33 8.64 -9.46
C GLU A 6 -2.80 8.16 -8.10
N GLN A 7 -3.66 8.20 -7.08
CA GLN A 7 -3.37 7.76 -5.72
C GLN A 7 -3.17 6.23 -5.67
N PHE A 8 -3.91 5.47 -6.46
CA PHE A 8 -3.74 4.02 -6.55
C PHE A 8 -2.47 3.64 -7.32
N ALA A 9 -2.17 4.36 -8.40
CA ALA A 9 -0.92 4.19 -9.13
C ALA A 9 0.29 4.53 -8.26
N GLU A 10 0.16 5.55 -7.41
CA GLU A 10 1.17 5.91 -6.42
C GLU A 10 1.31 4.86 -5.32
N LEU A 11 0.20 4.35 -4.78
CA LEU A 11 0.19 3.25 -3.82
C LEU A 11 0.86 1.99 -4.38
N LEU A 12 0.53 1.58 -5.61
CA LEU A 12 1.17 0.42 -6.25
C LEU A 12 2.68 0.64 -6.39
N ARG A 13 3.12 1.82 -6.85
CA ARG A 13 4.55 2.15 -6.93
C ARG A 13 5.23 2.03 -5.57
N LEU A 14 4.62 2.58 -4.52
CA LEU A 14 5.12 2.50 -3.16
C LEU A 14 5.24 1.04 -2.69
N LEU A 15 4.22 0.22 -2.89
CA LEU A 15 4.21 -1.20 -2.50
C LEU A 15 5.26 -2.00 -3.27
N THR A 16 5.43 -1.75 -4.57
CA THR A 16 6.48 -2.38 -5.39
C THR A 16 7.86 -2.00 -4.89
N VAL A 17 8.10 -0.71 -4.62
CA VAL A 17 9.39 -0.25 -4.08
C VAL A 17 9.66 -0.87 -2.72
N TYR A 18 8.67 -0.87 -1.82
CA TYR A 18 8.80 -1.49 -0.49
C TYR A 18 9.10 -2.98 -0.59
N HIS A 19 8.41 -3.70 -1.47
CA HIS A 19 8.57 -5.14 -1.63
C HIS A 19 10.00 -5.53 -2.07
N HIS A 20 10.59 -4.78 -3.00
CA HIS A 20 11.93 -5.08 -3.51
C HIS A 20 13.05 -4.45 -2.68
N HIS A 21 12.80 -3.26 -2.12
CA HIS A 21 13.79 -2.43 -1.44
C HIS A 21 13.13 -1.70 -0.25
N PRO A 22 12.83 -2.40 0.85
CA PRO A 22 12.17 -1.78 2.00
C PRO A 22 13.01 -0.66 2.63
N ASP A 23 14.34 -0.76 2.57
CA ASP A 23 15.28 0.18 3.20
C ASP A 23 15.36 1.56 2.52
N ILE A 24 14.83 1.72 1.30
CA ILE A 24 14.94 2.98 0.55
C ILE A 24 13.76 3.92 0.75
N ILE A 25 12.69 3.45 1.39
CA ILE A 25 11.53 4.32 1.69
C ILE A 25 11.79 5.03 3.02
N PRO A 26 11.89 6.38 3.02
CA PRO A 26 12.14 7.12 4.24
C PRO A 26 10.97 7.02 5.21
N GLN A 27 11.26 7.11 6.51
CA GLN A 27 10.23 7.18 7.54
C GLN A 27 9.35 8.41 7.34
N GLY A 28 8.03 8.23 7.48
CA GLY A 28 7.06 9.31 7.28
C GLY A 28 6.98 9.81 5.82
N TRP A 29 7.26 8.94 4.85
CA TRP A 29 7.08 9.26 3.43
C TRP A 29 5.65 9.73 3.15
N GLN A 30 5.53 10.84 2.44
CA GLN A 30 4.25 11.43 2.06
C GLN A 30 4.28 11.79 0.58
N GLY A 31 3.45 11.09 -0.18
CA GLY A 31 3.17 11.36 -1.58
C GLY A 31 1.96 12.27 -1.77
N HIS A 32 1.43 12.30 -3.00
CA HIS A 32 0.31 13.17 -3.37
C HIS A 32 -1.03 12.66 -2.85
N GLY A 33 -1.24 11.34 -2.91
CA GLY A 33 -2.44 10.68 -2.40
C GLY A 33 -2.14 9.48 -1.49
N ALA A 34 -0.89 9.01 -1.45
CA ALA A 34 -0.47 7.95 -0.54
C ALA A 34 0.47 8.49 0.54
N MET A 35 0.38 7.94 1.75
CA MET A 35 1.32 8.17 2.85
C MET A 35 1.81 6.83 3.36
N PHE A 36 3.07 6.79 3.76
CA PHE A 36 3.70 5.62 4.32
C PHE A 36 4.59 5.98 5.48
N SER A 37 4.35 5.35 6.63
CA SER A 37 5.25 5.50 7.76
C SER A 37 5.55 4.13 8.34
N THR A 38 6.81 3.70 8.17
CA THR A 38 7.39 2.58 8.88
C THR A 38 8.18 3.06 10.10
N ARG A 39 7.86 2.47 11.25
CA ARG A 39 8.62 2.43 12.51
C ARG A 39 8.79 3.74 13.30
N ALA A 40 7.81 4.02 14.16
CA ALA A 40 8.00 4.44 15.57
C ALA A 40 6.68 4.87 16.23
N THR A 41 5.59 4.12 16.09
CA THR A 41 4.71 4.03 17.27
C THR A 41 5.44 3.10 18.24
N ALA A 42 5.32 3.32 19.54
CA ALA A 42 5.96 2.48 20.56
C ALA A 42 5.57 0.98 20.50
N VAL A 43 4.77 0.59 19.50
CA VAL A 43 4.07 -0.69 19.32
C VAL A 43 4.47 -1.43 18.04
N GLY A 44 5.34 -0.87 17.18
CA GLY A 44 5.85 -1.58 15.98
C GLY A 44 4.87 -1.66 14.81
N GLU A 45 4.01 -0.66 14.64
CA GLU A 45 3.02 -0.62 13.56
C GLU A 45 3.49 0.21 12.36
N VAL A 46 2.93 -0.14 11.20
CA VAL A 46 3.03 0.56 9.92
C VAL A 46 1.72 1.30 9.67
N ILE A 47 1.85 2.54 9.19
CA ILE A 47 0.71 3.35 8.76
C ILE A 47 0.75 3.46 7.25
N LEU A 48 -0.31 2.99 6.60
CA LEU A 48 -0.58 3.22 5.20
C LEU A 48 -1.75 4.20 5.07
N GLY A 49 -1.52 5.33 4.41
CA GLY A 49 -2.54 6.32 4.11
C GLY A 49 -2.90 6.34 2.64
N LEU A 50 -4.19 6.47 2.35
CA LEU A 50 -4.71 6.80 1.02
C LEU A 50 -5.76 7.91 1.18
N ASP A 51 -5.46 9.11 0.70
CA ASP A 51 -6.28 10.31 0.90
C ASP A 51 -6.66 10.54 2.38
N ALA A 52 -7.94 10.47 2.76
CA ALA A 52 -8.42 10.59 4.15
C ALA A 52 -8.31 9.28 4.95
N LEU A 53 -8.11 8.14 4.28
CA LEU A 53 -8.08 6.83 4.92
C LEU A 53 -6.70 6.53 5.50
N ARG A 54 -6.68 5.96 6.71
CA ARG A 54 -5.47 5.50 7.38
C ARG A 54 -5.70 4.08 7.88
N VAL A 55 -4.82 3.17 7.46
CA VAL A 55 -4.81 1.78 7.89
C VAL A 55 -3.56 1.56 8.74
N PHE A 56 -3.77 0.99 9.92
CA PHE A 56 -2.73 0.65 10.88
C PHE A 56 -2.62 -0.87 10.94
N MET A 57 -1.41 -1.40 10.83
CA MET A 57 -1.15 -2.84 10.92
C MET A 57 0.28 -3.10 11.37
N SER A 58 0.60 -4.31 11.79
CA SER A 58 1.99 -4.68 12.07
C SER A 58 2.83 -4.70 10.79
N GLU A 59 4.13 -4.46 10.93
CA GLU A 59 5.07 -4.51 9.81
C GLU A 59 5.12 -5.89 9.12
N GLU A 60 4.95 -6.96 9.90
CA GLU A 60 4.85 -8.32 9.39
C GLU A 60 3.65 -8.49 8.45
N VAL A 61 2.46 -8.06 8.90
CA VAL A 61 1.23 -8.13 8.11
C VAL A 61 1.34 -7.24 6.87
N PHE A 62 1.91 -6.03 7.00
CA PHE A 62 2.12 -5.14 5.88
C PHE A 62 3.06 -5.75 4.82
N THR A 63 4.15 -6.39 5.26
CA THR A 63 5.13 -7.00 4.36
C THR A 63 4.52 -8.17 3.59
N ALA A 64 3.73 -9.01 4.26
CA ALA A 64 2.98 -10.08 3.61
C ALA A 64 1.98 -9.51 2.58
N LEU A 65 1.20 -8.50 2.97
CA LEU A 65 0.22 -7.87 2.09
C LEU A 65 0.88 -7.23 0.86
N ALA A 66 1.99 -6.50 1.03
CA ALA A 66 2.71 -5.88 -0.06
C ALA A 66 3.24 -6.93 -1.05
N GLY A 67 3.80 -8.04 -0.56
CA GLY A 67 4.28 -9.13 -1.39
C GLY A 67 3.17 -9.84 -2.18
N ASP A 68 2.07 -10.18 -1.52
CA ASP A 68 0.90 -10.79 -2.17
C ASP A 68 0.31 -9.86 -3.24
N PHE A 69 0.19 -8.58 -2.91
CA PHE A 69 -0.37 -7.57 -3.81
C PHE A 69 0.49 -7.39 -5.07
N VAL A 70 1.80 -7.20 -4.90
CA VAL A 70 2.74 -7.06 -6.03
C VAL A 70 2.74 -8.33 -6.90
N THR A 71 2.83 -9.51 -6.28
CA THR A 71 2.84 -10.79 -7.00
C THR A 71 1.57 -10.99 -7.85
N ARG A 72 0.39 -10.67 -7.31
CA ARG A 72 -0.87 -10.79 -8.06
C ARG A 72 -0.97 -9.75 -9.18
N CYS A 73 -0.46 -8.54 -8.97
CA CYS A 73 -0.38 -7.52 -10.01
C CYS A 73 0.52 -7.96 -11.18
N GLU A 74 1.69 -8.52 -10.89
CA GLU A 74 2.63 -9.03 -11.91
C GLU A 74 2.03 -10.18 -12.73
N ARG A 75 1.17 -11.01 -12.13
CA ARG A 75 0.45 -12.10 -12.81
C ARG A 75 -0.72 -11.62 -13.68
N GLY A 76 -0.98 -10.31 -13.74
CA GLY A 76 -2.13 -9.75 -14.45
C GLY A 76 -3.46 -9.94 -13.73
N GLU A 77 -3.45 -10.40 -12.47
CA GLU A 77 -4.64 -10.56 -11.61
C GLU A 77 -5.03 -9.26 -10.92
N LEU A 78 -4.59 -8.11 -11.47
CA LEU A 78 -4.83 -6.77 -10.93
C LEU A 78 -6.32 -6.52 -10.68
N HIS A 79 -7.20 -7.01 -11.56
CA HIS A 79 -8.65 -6.91 -11.38
C HIS A 79 -9.15 -7.66 -10.13
N GLN A 80 -8.72 -8.90 -9.91
CA GLN A 80 -9.09 -9.66 -8.71
C GLN A 80 -8.49 -9.07 -7.43
N THR A 81 -7.31 -8.49 -7.55
CA THR A 81 -6.62 -7.84 -6.43
C THR A 81 -7.34 -6.54 -6.04
N LEU A 82 -7.77 -5.77 -7.03
CA LEU A 82 -8.62 -4.59 -6.85
C LEU A 82 -9.99 -4.94 -6.26
N GLU A 83 -10.62 -6.02 -6.72
CA GLU A 83 -11.85 -6.56 -6.12
C GLU A 83 -11.64 -6.98 -4.66
N SER A 84 -10.51 -7.61 -4.35
CA SER A 84 -10.18 -8.00 -2.97
C SER A 84 -9.98 -6.79 -2.04
N LEU A 85 -9.36 -5.72 -2.55
CA LEU A 85 -9.25 -4.45 -1.82
C LEU A 85 -10.60 -3.74 -1.69
N ARG A 86 -11.47 -3.81 -2.70
CA ARG A 86 -12.85 -3.28 -2.63
C ARG A 86 -13.64 -3.93 -1.50
N CYS A 87 -13.47 -5.23 -1.26
CA CYS A 87 -14.08 -5.92 -0.12
C CYS A 87 -13.59 -5.41 1.24
N ILE A 88 -12.37 -4.87 1.31
CA ILE A 88 -11.78 -4.31 2.55
C ILE A 88 -12.23 -2.86 2.73
N TYR A 89 -12.32 -2.09 1.65
CA TYR A 89 -12.61 -0.66 1.73
C TYR A 89 -14.10 -0.30 1.67
N GLY A 90 -14.96 -1.26 1.30
CA GLY A 90 -16.37 -0.97 1.03
C GLY A 90 -16.51 -0.08 -0.21
N ASP A 91 -17.65 -0.15 -0.90
CA ASP A 91 -17.93 0.75 -2.03
C ASP A 91 -17.88 2.21 -1.52
N LEU A 92 -16.78 2.92 -1.78
CA LEU A 92 -16.62 4.36 -1.67
C LEU A 92 -17.30 5.05 -2.86
#